data_AF-A0A0S6XBB0-F1
#
_entry.id   AF-A0A0S6XBB0-F1
#
_cell.length_a   1.000
_cell.length_b   1.000
_cell.length_c   1.000
_cell.angle_alpha   90.00
_cell.angle_beta   90.00
_cell.angle_gamma   90.00
#
_symmetry.space_group_name_H-M   'P 1'
#
loop_
_entity.id
_entity.type
_entity.pdbx_description
1 polymer ?
#
loop_
_entity_poly.entity_id
_entity_poly.type
_entity_poly.pdbx_seq_one_letter_code
_entity_poly.pdbx_strand_id
1 'polypeptide(L)'
;MPAIPDGPAAVQPSPATGPKPAPSIDRHSDIGSIKFLLNGGQDGFMEDWHFPGRLNQSAPSPASKDSVPPSVSPSAPNSVNFPVDPNFSQANDYPRAFHSFFESPFDAFHQQWQGAAAGVPNVPTADGLWVYNNASPESVDYTAYAEPQTPNVAALLDALLITLAKLGPHLRKQQELTADLQFLLTPARVRRFAAMYGKIWHPNCPIIHMASFNIETATLPLLASVVSMGAMYSGDPRELSAVKSILDLVEIFVFESELFSHHAEIRRTMLTPDQTASGLPNDWLNFQNFQAAYLNVVVQHWAGNKIARDRSMETRFSQVVRVARSLGLPKARHLPEDRLHQDLWIQRECQIRTMNIIHSIDCAFLFFHNFPCRMSFAEMECDLPCDELLFSSPTPFAEPGFQLVRGLTLRQGFESLFKTSPSLKPGEHFRVLDMFLLIHGLDEPDAVIARILVALKQWRELWNATCNATTRDAWTITGFFKASYKYWLVAHLVASKHQQVEGGWLLEPKCEQKLERLQTLAG
;
A
#
# COMPACT_ATOMS: atom_id res chain seq x y z
N MET A 1 13.52 -79.22 24.48
CA MET A 1 14.93 -79.58 24.18
C MET A 1 14.93 -80.64 23.09
N PRO A 2 15.87 -80.64 22.13
CA PRO A 2 17.13 -79.91 22.14
C PRO A 2 17.26 -78.83 21.06
N ALA A 3 18.24 -77.95 21.31
CA ALA A 3 18.74 -76.87 20.47
C ALA A 3 20.03 -77.29 19.77
N ILE A 4 20.45 -76.53 18.75
CA ILE A 4 21.83 -76.05 18.50
C ILE A 4 21.75 -74.88 17.49
N PRO A 5 22.68 -73.90 17.54
CA PRO A 5 22.40 -72.47 17.34
C PRO A 5 23.06 -71.87 16.09
N ASP A 6 22.58 -70.70 15.64
CA ASP A 6 23.30 -69.85 14.69
C ASP A 6 23.27 -68.37 15.06
N GLY A 7 24.47 -67.81 15.27
CA GLY A 7 24.93 -66.52 14.74
C GLY A 7 24.39 -65.20 15.33
N PRO A 8 25.26 -64.22 15.67
CA PRO A 8 24.84 -62.94 16.24
C PRO A 8 24.17 -62.04 15.18
N ALA A 9 23.11 -61.35 15.60
CA ALA A 9 22.36 -60.39 14.80
C ALA A 9 23.22 -59.19 14.40
N ALA A 10 23.30 -58.92 13.11
CA ALA A 10 23.87 -57.69 12.58
C ALA A 10 22.95 -56.51 12.92
N VAL A 11 23.48 -55.58 13.73
CA VAL A 11 22.88 -54.28 14.02
C VAL A 11 22.86 -53.46 12.72
N GLN A 12 21.67 -53.19 12.17
CA GLN A 12 21.51 -52.16 11.16
C GLN A 12 21.61 -50.77 11.84
N PRO A 13 22.48 -49.86 11.37
CA PRO A 13 22.57 -48.52 11.94
C PRO A 13 21.38 -47.66 11.49
N SER A 14 20.73 -47.04 12.47
CA SER A 14 19.73 -45.98 12.29
C SER A 14 20.29 -44.83 11.43
N PRO A 15 19.52 -44.25 10.49
CA PRO A 15 19.98 -43.09 9.74
C PRO A 15 20.07 -41.88 10.67
N ALA A 16 21.29 -41.36 10.82
CA ALA A 16 21.57 -40.13 11.55
C ALA A 16 20.78 -38.96 10.93
N THR A 17 19.99 -38.28 11.76
CA THR A 17 19.32 -37.03 11.43
C THR A 17 20.36 -35.92 11.28
N GLY A 18 20.78 -35.65 10.05
CA GLY A 18 21.51 -34.43 9.72
C GLY A 18 20.61 -33.19 9.86
N PRO A 19 21.18 -31.99 10.11
CA PRO A 19 20.41 -30.76 10.17
C PRO A 19 19.72 -30.52 8.82
N LYS A 20 18.39 -30.27 8.86
CA LYS A 20 17.62 -29.86 7.68
C LYS A 20 18.30 -28.62 7.05
N PRO A 21 18.58 -28.62 5.74
CA PRO A 21 19.06 -27.41 5.09
C PRO A 21 18.01 -26.31 5.25
N ALA A 22 18.45 -25.14 5.71
CA ALA A 22 17.63 -23.93 5.68
C ALA A 22 17.16 -23.71 4.23
N PRO A 23 15.92 -23.26 4.00
CA PRO A 23 15.45 -22.99 2.65
C PRO A 23 16.40 -21.97 2.02
N SER A 24 17.01 -22.35 0.90
CA SER A 24 17.80 -21.45 0.08
C SER A 24 16.86 -20.35 -0.41
N ILE A 25 16.83 -19.23 0.31
CA ILE A 25 16.35 -17.97 -0.24
C ILE A 25 17.21 -17.76 -1.47
N ASP A 26 16.56 -17.67 -2.62
CA ASP A 26 17.20 -17.45 -3.90
C ASP A 26 17.77 -16.03 -3.91
N ARG A 27 18.92 -15.85 -3.25
CA ARG A 27 19.56 -14.56 -2.95
C ARG A 27 19.83 -13.75 -4.21
N HIS A 28 19.82 -14.37 -5.38
CA HIS A 28 20.01 -13.73 -6.69
C HIS A 28 18.80 -12.91 -7.16
N SER A 29 17.57 -13.32 -6.82
CA SER A 29 16.35 -12.59 -7.22
C SER A 29 16.21 -11.23 -6.50
N ASP A 30 16.69 -11.16 -5.25
CA ASP A 30 16.54 -9.99 -4.37
C ASP A 30 17.66 -8.94 -4.56
N ILE A 31 18.74 -9.19 -5.33
CA ILE A 31 19.98 -8.36 -5.39
C ILE A 31 19.72 -6.87 -5.73
N GLY A 32 18.62 -6.56 -6.41
CA GLY A 32 18.21 -5.18 -6.73
C GLY A 32 17.19 -4.55 -5.79
N SER A 33 16.62 -5.30 -4.85
CA SER A 33 15.54 -4.82 -3.98
C SER A 33 16.05 -4.01 -2.79
N ILE A 34 15.23 -3.09 -2.27
CA ILE A 34 15.54 -2.40 -1.01
C ILE A 34 15.77 -3.37 0.15
N LYS A 35 15.10 -4.52 0.17
CA LYS A 35 15.27 -5.57 1.19
C LYS A 35 16.71 -6.08 1.23
N PHE A 36 17.33 -6.22 0.06
CA PHE A 36 18.73 -6.58 -0.08
C PHE A 36 19.65 -5.42 0.26
N LEU A 37 19.34 -4.20 -0.20
CA LEU A 37 20.11 -2.99 0.10
C LEU A 37 20.17 -2.65 1.60
N LEU A 38 19.12 -3.00 2.35
CA LEU A 38 18.99 -2.75 3.79
C LEU A 38 19.47 -3.91 4.68
N ASN A 39 20.13 -4.94 4.13
CA ASN A 39 20.70 -6.06 4.91
C ASN A 39 19.70 -6.72 5.89
N GLY A 40 18.43 -6.93 5.49
CA GLY A 40 17.55 -7.89 6.17
C GLY A 40 16.31 -7.35 6.90
N GLY A 41 15.84 -6.13 6.63
CA GLY A 41 14.51 -5.71 7.12
C GLY A 41 13.94 -4.48 6.41
N GLN A 42 12.67 -4.58 5.97
CA GLN A 42 11.88 -3.43 5.49
C GLN A 42 11.01 -2.82 6.61
N ASP A 43 11.07 -3.38 7.83
CA ASP A 43 10.08 -3.11 8.87
C ASP A 43 10.18 -1.70 9.45
N GLY A 44 11.39 -1.16 9.64
CA GLY A 44 11.59 0.26 10.03
C GLY A 44 11.28 1.25 8.90
N PHE A 45 11.32 0.82 7.63
CA PHE A 45 10.98 1.68 6.50
C PHE A 45 9.47 1.93 6.42
N MET A 46 8.67 0.88 6.67
CA MET A 46 7.22 0.85 6.55
C MET A 46 6.46 0.95 7.89
N GLU A 47 7.16 1.20 9.00
CA GLU A 47 6.60 1.19 10.36
C GLU A 47 5.38 2.12 10.50
N ASP A 48 5.45 3.30 9.89
CA ASP A 48 4.40 4.33 9.95
C ASP A 48 3.26 4.13 8.94
N TRP A 49 3.32 3.12 8.08
CA TRP A 49 2.45 3.02 6.89
C TRP A 49 1.14 2.26 7.18
N HIS A 50 0.94 1.88 8.44
CA HIS A 50 -0.27 1.22 8.97
C HIS A 50 -0.83 0.16 8.01
N PHE A 51 0.04 -0.69 7.44
CA PHE A 51 -0.40 -1.74 6.53
C PHE A 51 -1.30 -2.78 7.23
N PRO A 52 -2.26 -3.37 6.51
CA PRO A 52 -3.13 -4.41 7.04
C PRO A 52 -2.35 -5.53 7.74
N GLY A 53 -2.72 -5.87 8.98
CA GLY A 53 -2.12 -6.97 9.73
C GLY A 53 -0.82 -6.66 10.48
N ARG A 54 -0.28 -5.42 10.43
CA ARG A 54 0.93 -5.02 11.18
C ARG A 54 0.67 -4.42 12.57
N LEU A 55 -0.56 -3.97 12.87
CA LEU A 55 -0.88 -3.26 14.13
C LEU A 55 -0.81 -4.13 15.41
N ASN A 56 -0.83 -5.46 15.29
CA ASN A 56 -0.86 -6.38 16.44
C ASN A 56 0.47 -7.10 16.70
N GLN A 57 1.56 -6.71 16.04
CA GLN A 57 2.88 -7.21 16.42
C GLN A 57 3.33 -6.42 17.65
N SER A 58 3.03 -6.95 18.84
CA SER A 58 3.59 -6.46 20.09
C SER A 58 5.10 -6.37 19.96
N ALA A 59 5.66 -5.15 20.01
CA ALA A 59 7.09 -4.97 20.17
C ALA A 59 7.53 -5.76 21.42
N PRO A 60 8.53 -6.65 21.34
CA PRO A 60 9.04 -7.30 22.53
C PRO A 60 9.62 -6.21 23.45
N SER A 61 9.09 -6.11 24.67
CA SER A 61 9.60 -5.16 25.67
C SER A 61 11.12 -5.30 25.79
N PRO A 62 11.90 -4.21 25.71
CA PRO A 62 13.33 -4.31 25.90
C PRO A 62 13.58 -4.78 27.33
N ALA A 63 14.24 -5.93 27.45
CA ALA A 63 14.69 -6.46 28.73
C ALA A 63 15.50 -5.38 29.45
N SER A 64 15.04 -5.03 30.64
CA SER A 64 15.67 -4.10 31.58
C SER A 64 17.14 -4.44 31.76
N LYS A 65 18.02 -3.63 31.18
CA LYS A 65 19.41 -3.50 31.63
C LYS A 65 19.50 -2.20 32.42
N ASP A 66 19.84 -2.36 33.69
CA ASP A 66 20.10 -1.29 34.64
C ASP A 66 21.00 -0.22 34.02
N SER A 67 20.49 0.99 33.90
CA SER A 67 21.33 2.18 33.68
C SER A 67 20.82 3.34 34.51
N VAL A 68 21.79 3.98 35.16
CA VAL A 68 21.70 5.00 36.20
C VAL A 68 20.95 6.25 35.69
N PRO A 69 20.11 6.91 36.52
CA PRO A 69 19.32 8.05 36.07
C PRO A 69 20.19 9.31 35.94
N PRO A 70 20.08 10.10 34.87
CA PRO A 70 20.66 11.43 34.84
C PRO A 70 19.72 12.47 35.49
N SER A 71 20.35 13.39 36.19
CA SER A 71 19.80 14.47 37.01
C SER A 71 18.98 15.51 36.23
N VAL A 72 17.91 15.99 36.86
CA VAL A 72 17.04 17.07 36.39
C VAL A 72 17.69 18.45 36.62
N SER A 73 17.62 19.34 35.63
CA SER A 73 17.77 20.81 35.78
C SER A 73 17.08 21.57 34.62
N PRO A 74 16.67 22.85 34.81
CA PRO A 74 15.33 23.30 34.40
C PRO A 74 15.23 24.18 33.13
N SER A 75 14.14 23.93 32.38
CA SER A 75 13.30 24.81 31.52
C SER A 75 13.86 26.08 30.86
N ALA A 76 13.73 26.14 29.52
CA ALA A 76 13.61 27.35 28.68
C ALA A 76 12.62 27.09 27.51
N PRO A 77 12.00 28.13 26.92
CA PRO A 77 10.65 28.06 26.34
C PRO A 77 10.59 27.63 24.86
N ASN A 78 9.40 27.14 24.50
CA ASN A 78 8.97 26.56 23.22
C ASN A 78 9.42 27.31 21.95
N SER A 79 10.23 26.62 21.13
CA SER A 79 10.30 26.80 19.68
C SER A 79 10.29 25.42 19.02
N VAL A 80 9.27 25.12 18.22
CA VAL A 80 9.19 23.85 17.48
C VAL A 80 10.10 23.95 16.25
N ASN A 81 11.37 23.60 16.41
CA ASN A 81 12.30 23.40 15.29
C ASN A 81 12.15 21.96 14.78
N PHE A 82 11.76 21.80 13.52
CA PHE A 82 11.93 20.54 12.79
C PHE A 82 13.43 20.36 12.51
N PRO A 83 14.02 19.15 12.65
CA PRO A 83 15.44 18.96 12.44
C PRO A 83 15.74 19.01 10.94
N VAL A 84 15.94 20.22 10.41
CA VAL A 84 16.81 20.42 9.27
C VAL A 84 18.19 20.63 9.87
N ASP A 85 18.97 19.57 9.96
CA ASP A 85 20.37 19.72 10.37
C ASP A 85 21.14 20.43 9.24
N PRO A 86 21.61 21.68 9.43
CA PRO A 86 22.22 22.47 8.37
C PRO A 86 23.60 21.97 7.96
N ASN A 87 24.19 21.01 8.69
CA ASN A 87 25.57 20.57 8.50
C ASN A 87 25.76 19.33 7.60
N PHE A 88 24.70 18.81 6.96
CA PHE A 88 24.78 17.62 6.09
C PHE A 88 25.34 17.87 4.68
N SER A 89 26.13 18.92 4.50
CA SER A 89 26.66 19.39 3.22
C SER A 89 28.03 18.80 2.83
N GLN A 90 28.56 17.79 3.52
CA GLN A 90 29.88 17.20 3.19
C GLN A 90 29.80 15.72 2.84
N ALA A 91 30.30 15.39 1.65
CA ALA A 91 30.14 14.10 0.99
C ALA A 91 30.95 12.92 1.58
N ASN A 92 31.56 13.08 2.77
CA ASN A 92 32.59 12.15 3.26
C ASN A 92 32.21 11.28 4.47
N ASP A 93 31.02 11.42 5.07
CA ASP A 93 30.64 10.65 6.28
C ASP A 93 29.36 9.78 6.12
N TYR A 94 29.04 9.36 4.89
CA TYR A 94 27.84 8.58 4.59
C TYR A 94 27.73 7.20 5.28
N PRO A 95 28.80 6.38 5.44
CA PRO A 95 28.66 5.04 6.04
C PRO A 95 28.30 5.08 7.53
N ARG A 96 28.82 6.07 8.29
CA ARG A 96 28.49 6.24 9.71
C ARG A 96 27.11 6.82 9.92
N ALA A 97 26.71 7.79 9.09
CA ALA A 97 25.36 8.36 9.15
C ALA A 97 24.29 7.29 8.85
N PHE A 98 24.52 6.43 7.85
CA PHE A 98 23.66 5.31 7.50
C PHE A 98 23.54 4.29 8.64
N HIS A 99 24.65 3.83 9.24
CA HIS A 99 24.59 2.90 10.36
C HIS A 99 23.95 3.53 11.62
N SER A 100 24.26 4.80 11.94
CA SER A 100 23.68 5.51 13.08
C SER A 100 22.16 5.74 12.95
N PHE A 101 21.67 5.89 11.72
CA PHE A 101 20.25 6.02 11.41
C PHE A 101 19.47 4.71 11.67
N PHE A 102 20.10 3.55 11.48
CA PHE A 102 19.50 2.24 11.76
C PHE A 102 19.76 1.72 13.19
N GLU A 103 20.75 2.26 13.92
CA GLU A 103 21.13 1.82 15.27
C GLU A 103 20.59 2.69 16.42
N SER A 104 20.06 3.88 16.15
CA SER A 104 19.42 4.71 17.18
C SER A 104 18.02 4.17 17.52
N PRO A 105 17.63 4.06 18.81
CA PRO A 105 16.28 3.68 19.15
C PRO A 105 15.33 4.79 18.69
N PHE A 106 14.48 4.46 17.72
CA PHE A 106 13.46 5.26 17.04
C PHE A 106 12.41 5.95 17.96
N ASP A 107 12.59 5.85 19.28
CA ASP A 107 11.67 6.33 20.32
C ASP A 107 11.53 7.86 20.36
N ALA A 108 12.54 8.63 19.96
CA ALA A 108 12.49 10.10 20.05
C ALA A 108 11.54 10.74 19.01
N PHE A 109 11.45 10.16 17.81
CA PHE A 109 10.50 10.58 16.77
C PHE A 109 9.07 10.11 17.12
N HIS A 110 8.96 8.91 17.70
CA HIS A 110 7.71 8.33 18.22
C HIS A 110 7.09 9.13 19.38
N GLN A 111 7.90 9.61 20.35
CA GLN A 111 7.40 10.43 21.47
C GLN A 111 6.91 11.82 21.02
N GLN A 112 7.55 12.41 20.02
CA GLN A 112 7.11 13.70 19.45
C GLN A 112 5.81 13.54 18.63
N TRP A 113 5.62 12.40 17.96
CA TRP A 113 4.39 12.04 17.23
C TRP A 113 3.20 11.78 18.16
N GLN A 114 3.38 11.02 19.25
CA GLN A 114 2.34 10.83 20.27
C GLN A 114 2.01 12.13 21.01
N GLY A 115 3.00 12.99 21.29
CA GLY A 115 2.77 14.31 21.89
C GLY A 115 1.95 15.26 21.01
N ALA A 116 2.08 15.17 19.68
CA ALA A 116 1.30 15.95 18.73
C ALA A 116 -0.12 15.40 18.51
N ALA A 117 -0.31 14.08 18.61
CA ALA A 117 -1.63 13.43 18.59
C ALA A 117 -2.39 13.55 19.92
N ALA A 118 -1.68 13.63 21.05
CA ALA A 118 -2.23 13.89 22.38
C ALA A 118 -2.51 15.37 22.65
N GLY A 119 -2.08 16.27 21.75
CA GLY A 119 -2.18 17.72 21.87
C GLY A 119 -3.37 18.36 21.15
N VAL A 120 -4.42 17.62 20.81
CA VAL A 120 -5.68 18.22 20.37
C VAL A 120 -6.41 18.71 21.62
N PRO A 121 -6.55 20.02 21.86
CA PRO A 121 -7.48 20.48 22.87
C PRO A 121 -8.86 20.03 22.42
N ASN A 122 -9.63 19.44 23.34
CA ASN A 122 -11.08 19.30 23.19
C ASN A 122 -11.65 20.69 22.88
N VAL A 123 -11.81 21.02 21.59
CA VAL A 123 -12.61 22.14 21.16
C VAL A 123 -14.01 21.58 20.96
N PRO A 124 -14.99 21.97 21.79
CA PRO A 124 -16.36 21.52 21.63
C PRO A 124 -16.92 22.20 20.38
N THR A 125 -16.91 21.50 19.25
CA THR A 125 -17.82 21.85 18.15
C THR A 125 -19.17 21.24 18.50
N ALA A 126 -20.17 22.11 18.56
CA ALA A 126 -21.52 21.81 18.95
C ALA A 126 -22.21 20.99 17.85
N ASP A 127 -21.98 19.68 17.86
CA ASP A 127 -22.93 18.65 17.42
C ASP A 127 -22.47 17.32 18.03
N GLY A 128 -22.94 17.10 19.26
CA GLY A 128 -22.53 16.01 20.12
C GLY A 128 -23.10 14.66 19.70
N LEU A 129 -22.24 13.80 19.18
CA LEU A 129 -22.32 12.36 19.38
C LEU A 129 -20.92 11.87 19.79
N TRP A 130 -20.86 10.86 20.66
CA TRP A 130 -19.65 10.15 21.13
C TRP A 130 -18.94 10.69 22.38
N VAL A 131 -19.68 10.72 23.50
CA VAL A 131 -19.07 10.42 24.81
C VAL A 131 -18.81 8.91 24.84
N TYR A 132 -17.55 8.51 24.74
CA TYR A 132 -17.12 7.12 24.96
C TYR A 132 -17.30 6.78 26.44
N ASN A 133 -18.30 5.96 26.77
CA ASN A 133 -18.42 5.38 28.09
C ASN A 133 -17.61 4.08 28.12
N ASN A 134 -16.47 4.11 28.82
CA ASN A 134 -15.69 2.94 29.18
C ASN A 134 -16.44 2.14 30.27
N ALA A 135 -17.49 1.43 29.88
CA ALA A 135 -18.12 0.46 30.79
C ALA A 135 -17.29 -0.83 30.83
N SER A 136 -17.03 -1.29 32.05
CA SER A 136 -16.36 -2.54 32.42
C SER A 136 -16.94 -3.77 31.69
N PRO A 137 -16.17 -4.86 31.47
CA PRO A 137 -16.58 -6.00 30.63
C PRO A 137 -17.75 -6.86 31.14
N GLU A 138 -18.44 -6.49 32.22
CA GLU A 138 -19.37 -7.40 32.93
C GLU A 138 -20.87 -7.03 32.87
N SER A 139 -21.29 -6.12 31.99
CA SER A 139 -22.73 -5.90 31.75
C SER A 139 -23.08 -5.86 30.27
N VAL A 140 -23.03 -7.03 29.60
CA VAL A 140 -23.65 -7.20 28.30
C VAL A 140 -25.08 -7.68 28.54
N ASP A 141 -26.03 -6.77 28.40
CA ASP A 141 -27.46 -7.09 28.32
C ASP A 141 -27.69 -7.90 27.04
N TYR A 142 -27.97 -9.20 27.19
CA TYR A 142 -28.12 -10.18 26.11
C TYR A 142 -29.45 -10.04 25.32
N THR A 143 -30.18 -8.93 25.48
CA THR A 143 -31.50 -8.74 24.84
C THR A 143 -31.59 -7.51 23.93
N ALA A 144 -30.47 -7.09 23.33
CA ALA A 144 -30.49 -6.06 22.29
C ALA A 144 -30.91 -6.63 20.93
N TYR A 145 -32.09 -6.22 20.47
CA TYR A 145 -32.65 -6.40 19.13
C TYR A 145 -31.60 -6.72 18.05
N ALA A 146 -31.67 -7.92 17.47
CA ALA A 146 -30.92 -8.24 16.27
C ALA A 146 -31.29 -7.20 15.20
N GLU A 147 -30.35 -6.33 14.88
CA GLU A 147 -30.57 -5.30 13.87
C GLU A 147 -30.97 -6.00 12.55
N PRO A 148 -32.07 -5.58 11.91
CA PRO A 148 -32.47 -6.15 10.63
C PRO A 148 -31.34 -6.05 9.62
N GLN A 149 -31.11 -7.12 8.86
CA GLN A 149 -30.14 -7.08 7.77
C GLN A 149 -30.51 -5.99 6.77
N THR A 150 -29.53 -5.21 6.33
CA THR A 150 -29.75 -4.24 5.25
C THR A 150 -29.67 -4.96 3.90
N PRO A 151 -30.36 -4.46 2.86
CA PRO A 151 -30.42 -5.15 1.57
C PRO A 151 -29.06 -5.49 0.98
N ASN A 152 -28.10 -4.54 0.99
CA ASN A 152 -26.81 -4.77 0.34
C ASN A 152 -25.88 -5.67 1.19
N VAL A 153 -26.00 -5.63 2.52
CA VAL A 153 -25.25 -6.54 3.41
C VAL A 153 -25.76 -7.98 3.28
N ALA A 154 -27.07 -8.17 3.22
CA ALA A 154 -27.66 -9.48 2.96
C ALA A 154 -27.25 -10.02 1.59
N ALA A 155 -27.33 -9.20 0.54
CA ALA A 155 -26.92 -9.58 -0.80
C ALA A 155 -25.43 -9.94 -0.88
N LEU A 156 -24.57 -9.22 -0.16
CA LEU A 156 -23.14 -9.54 -0.08
C LEU A 156 -22.89 -10.89 0.59
N LEU A 157 -23.56 -11.15 1.72
CA LEU A 157 -23.47 -12.43 2.41
C LEU A 157 -23.90 -13.58 1.49
N ASP A 158 -25.05 -13.46 0.84
CA ASP A 158 -25.57 -14.47 -0.08
C ASP A 158 -24.62 -14.70 -1.26
N ALA A 159 -24.08 -13.63 -1.86
CA ALA A 159 -23.16 -13.72 -2.98
C ALA A 159 -21.87 -14.49 -2.59
N LEU A 160 -21.29 -14.19 -1.43
CA LEU A 160 -20.09 -14.87 -0.94
C LEU A 160 -20.36 -16.33 -0.56
N LEU A 161 -21.54 -16.64 0.00
CA LEU A 161 -21.95 -18.03 0.28
C LEU A 161 -22.15 -18.83 -1.02
N ILE A 162 -22.68 -18.20 -2.07
CA ILE A 162 -22.78 -18.82 -3.41
C ILE A 162 -21.39 -19.08 -3.99
N THR A 163 -20.46 -18.12 -3.91
CA THR A 163 -19.07 -18.33 -4.35
C THR A 163 -18.40 -19.46 -3.57
N LEU A 164 -18.62 -19.52 -2.24
CA LEU A 164 -18.10 -20.60 -1.41
C LEU A 164 -18.64 -21.97 -1.81
N ALA A 165 -19.94 -22.05 -2.11
CA ALA A 165 -20.58 -23.28 -2.57
C ALA A 165 -20.02 -23.75 -3.92
N LYS A 166 -19.75 -22.84 -4.86
CA LYS A 166 -19.12 -23.15 -6.16
C LYS A 166 -17.70 -23.69 -6.02
N LEU A 167 -16.94 -23.17 -5.06
CA LEU A 167 -15.56 -23.61 -4.79
C LEU A 167 -15.53 -25.07 -4.28
N GLY A 168 -16.59 -25.51 -3.59
CA GLY A 168 -16.72 -26.86 -3.07
C GLY A 168 -15.59 -27.32 -2.13
N PRO A 169 -15.16 -26.52 -1.13
CA PRO A 169 -14.15 -26.97 -0.17
C PRO A 169 -14.70 -28.12 0.69
N HIS A 170 -13.79 -28.83 1.38
CA HIS A 170 -14.19 -29.88 2.31
C HIS A 170 -15.11 -29.34 3.43
N LEU A 171 -16.03 -30.20 3.91
CA LEU A 171 -17.16 -29.81 4.77
C LEU A 171 -16.75 -28.97 6.00
N ARG A 172 -15.66 -29.34 6.68
CA ARG A 172 -15.18 -28.58 7.84
C ARG A 172 -14.82 -27.14 7.48
N LYS A 173 -14.03 -26.94 6.42
CA LYS A 173 -13.65 -25.59 5.97
C LYS A 173 -14.84 -24.80 5.44
N GLN A 174 -15.80 -25.46 4.80
CA GLN A 174 -17.04 -24.81 4.38
C GLN A 174 -17.84 -24.28 5.59
N GLN A 175 -17.97 -25.08 6.65
CA GLN A 175 -18.66 -24.67 7.88
C GLN A 175 -17.93 -23.52 8.59
N GLU A 176 -16.60 -23.59 8.70
CA GLU A 176 -15.76 -22.52 9.27
C GLU A 176 -15.94 -21.20 8.51
N LEU A 177 -15.80 -21.22 7.18
CA LEU A 177 -15.94 -20.01 6.36
C LEU A 177 -17.36 -19.44 6.37
N THR A 178 -18.38 -20.30 6.44
CA THR A 178 -19.78 -19.86 6.57
C THR A 178 -20.00 -19.14 7.89
N ALA A 179 -19.45 -19.67 8.99
CA ALA A 179 -19.54 -19.04 10.31
C ALA A 179 -18.80 -17.71 10.35
N ASP A 180 -17.60 -17.64 9.76
CA ASP A 180 -16.80 -16.41 9.67
C ASP A 180 -17.53 -15.32 8.85
N LEU A 181 -18.14 -15.69 7.72
CA LEU A 181 -18.94 -14.76 6.90
C LEU A 181 -20.14 -14.20 7.68
N GLN A 182 -20.92 -15.07 8.34
CA GLN A 182 -22.08 -14.66 9.14
C GLN A 182 -21.66 -13.80 10.35
N PHE A 183 -20.52 -14.12 10.95
CA PHE A 183 -19.96 -13.35 12.05
C PHE A 183 -19.55 -11.94 11.62
N LEU A 184 -18.85 -11.81 10.49
CA LEU A 184 -18.33 -10.53 9.98
C LEU A 184 -19.42 -9.66 9.36
N LEU A 185 -20.32 -10.25 8.56
CA LEU A 185 -21.30 -9.54 7.73
C LEU A 185 -22.62 -9.28 8.47
N THR A 186 -22.52 -8.49 9.54
CA THR A 186 -23.67 -7.88 10.21
C THR A 186 -23.69 -6.38 9.93
N PRO A 187 -24.87 -5.71 9.87
CA PRO A 187 -24.94 -4.29 9.54
C PRO A 187 -24.04 -3.41 10.42
N ALA A 188 -24.04 -3.66 11.73
CA ALA A 188 -23.19 -2.95 12.68
C ALA A 188 -21.70 -3.13 12.42
N ARG A 189 -21.24 -4.36 12.14
CA ARG A 189 -19.83 -4.62 11.83
C ARG A 189 -19.43 -4.07 10.47
N VAL A 190 -20.26 -4.22 9.44
CA VAL A 190 -20.00 -3.67 8.10
C VAL A 190 -19.85 -2.15 8.16
N ARG A 191 -20.74 -1.44 8.86
CA ARG A 191 -20.61 0.01 9.07
C ARG A 191 -19.29 0.37 9.77
N ARG A 192 -18.93 -0.37 10.82
CA ARG A 192 -17.67 -0.14 11.54
C ARG A 192 -16.43 -0.43 10.69
N PHE A 193 -16.43 -1.53 9.95
CA PHE A 193 -15.33 -1.91 9.05
C PHE A 193 -15.16 -0.88 7.93
N ALA A 194 -16.24 -0.43 7.29
CA ALA A 194 -16.19 0.64 6.30
C ALA A 194 -15.65 1.97 6.88
N ALA A 195 -16.04 2.33 8.11
CA ALA A 195 -15.50 3.50 8.80
C ALA A 195 -13.99 3.34 9.11
N MET A 196 -13.54 2.16 9.52
CA MET A 196 -12.11 1.89 9.74
C MET A 196 -11.31 1.95 8.44
N TYR A 197 -11.85 1.44 7.32
CA TYR A 197 -11.27 1.63 6.00
C TYR A 197 -11.09 3.13 5.69
N GLY A 198 -12.16 3.93 5.81
CA GLY A 198 -12.14 5.35 5.50
C GLY A 198 -11.19 6.16 6.39
N LYS A 199 -11.06 5.80 7.67
CA LYS A 199 -10.23 6.55 8.62
C LYS A 199 -8.75 6.15 8.59
N ILE A 200 -8.47 4.86 8.39
CA ILE A 200 -7.12 4.31 8.61
C ILE A 200 -6.42 4.00 7.29
N TRP A 201 -7.10 3.33 6.35
CA TRP A 201 -6.49 2.91 5.09
C TRP A 201 -6.64 3.93 3.97
N HIS A 202 -7.83 4.53 3.81
CA HIS A 202 -8.13 5.42 2.69
C HIS A 202 -7.14 6.58 2.50
N PRO A 203 -6.59 7.25 3.54
CA PRO A 203 -5.56 8.27 3.37
C PRO A 203 -4.32 7.78 2.60
N ASN A 204 -4.02 6.48 2.66
CA ASN A 204 -2.89 5.84 2.00
C ASN A 204 -3.19 5.44 0.54
N CYS A 205 -4.47 5.37 0.18
CA CYS A 205 -4.94 4.89 -1.10
C CYS A 205 -6.30 5.55 -1.42
N PRO A 206 -6.31 6.87 -1.70
CA PRO A 206 -7.53 7.65 -1.82
C PRO A 206 -8.18 7.46 -3.20
N ILE A 207 -8.54 6.22 -3.53
CA ILE A 207 -9.14 5.86 -4.82
C ILE A 207 -10.66 5.95 -4.80
N ILE A 208 -11.29 5.82 -3.63
CA ILE A 208 -12.73 5.95 -3.40
C ILE A 208 -13.02 7.36 -2.85
N HIS A 209 -14.06 8.03 -3.34
CA HIS A 209 -14.53 9.27 -2.74
C HIS A 209 -15.38 8.94 -1.49
N MET A 210 -14.78 9.01 -0.29
CA MET A 210 -15.43 8.54 0.94
C MET A 210 -16.69 9.35 1.31
N ALA A 211 -16.75 10.63 0.97
CA ALA A 211 -17.91 11.47 1.27
C ALA A 211 -19.16 11.09 0.46
N SER A 212 -19.00 10.41 -0.69
CA SER A 212 -20.12 9.88 -1.49
C SER A 212 -20.24 8.36 -1.43
N PHE A 213 -19.39 7.67 -0.67
CA PHE A 213 -19.46 6.22 -0.52
C PHE A 213 -20.65 5.83 0.34
N ASN A 214 -21.50 4.94 -0.17
CA ASN A 214 -22.68 4.45 0.54
C ASN A 214 -22.75 2.93 0.48
N ILE A 215 -22.87 2.31 1.67
CA ILE A 215 -22.92 0.85 1.84
C ILE A 215 -24.07 0.22 1.07
N GLU A 216 -25.22 0.90 0.95
CA GLU A 216 -26.41 0.34 0.32
C GLU A 216 -26.42 0.46 -1.21
N THR A 217 -25.57 1.31 -1.79
CA THR A 217 -25.54 1.54 -3.24
C THR A 217 -24.22 1.11 -3.90
N ALA A 218 -23.18 0.82 -3.12
CA ALA A 218 -21.91 0.31 -3.63
C ALA A 218 -22.09 -1.08 -4.26
N THR A 219 -21.30 -1.40 -5.29
CA THR A 219 -21.30 -2.76 -5.82
C THR A 219 -20.82 -3.76 -4.77
N LEU A 220 -21.38 -4.98 -4.79
CA LEU A 220 -21.01 -6.03 -3.84
C LEU A 220 -19.50 -6.31 -3.79
N PRO A 221 -18.76 -6.39 -4.93
CA PRO A 221 -17.31 -6.54 -4.90
C PRO A 221 -16.62 -5.38 -4.16
N LEU A 222 -17.02 -4.13 -4.41
CA LEU A 222 -16.42 -2.97 -3.76
C LEU A 222 -16.69 -2.99 -2.25
N LEU A 223 -17.93 -3.28 -1.85
CA LEU A 223 -18.29 -3.40 -0.44
C LEU A 223 -17.48 -4.52 0.24
N ALA A 224 -17.34 -5.69 -0.42
CA ALA A 224 -16.54 -6.80 0.09
C ALA A 224 -15.07 -6.39 0.34
N SER A 225 -14.45 -5.69 -0.61
CA SER A 225 -13.07 -5.21 -0.49
C SER A 225 -12.90 -4.16 0.60
N VAL A 226 -13.81 -3.18 0.68
CA VAL A 226 -13.79 -2.13 1.70
C VAL A 226 -13.96 -2.73 3.10
N VAL A 227 -14.92 -3.65 3.26
CA VAL A 227 -15.17 -4.35 4.52
C VAL A 227 -13.98 -5.22 4.92
N SER A 228 -13.42 -6.00 3.99
CA SER A 228 -12.28 -6.88 4.28
C SER A 228 -11.04 -6.07 4.66
N MET A 229 -10.73 -5.02 3.91
CA MET A 229 -9.62 -4.12 4.22
C MET A 229 -9.83 -3.42 5.56
N GLY A 230 -11.03 -2.91 5.83
CA GLY A 230 -11.38 -2.26 7.09
C GLY A 230 -11.31 -3.20 8.30
N ALA A 231 -11.79 -4.44 8.16
CA ALA A 231 -11.75 -5.45 9.22
C ALA A 231 -10.32 -5.86 9.61
N MET A 232 -9.34 -5.72 8.71
CA MET A 232 -7.91 -5.91 9.03
C MET A 232 -7.36 -4.90 10.06
N TYR A 233 -8.13 -3.85 10.38
CA TYR A 233 -7.82 -2.85 11.41
C TYR A 233 -8.61 -3.06 12.71
N SER A 234 -9.39 -4.13 12.82
CA SER A 234 -10.11 -4.40 14.06
C SER A 234 -9.15 -4.71 15.21
N GLY A 235 -9.44 -4.16 16.39
CA GLY A 235 -8.76 -4.54 17.64
C GLY A 235 -9.18 -5.90 18.19
N ASP A 236 -10.25 -6.53 17.66
CA ASP A 236 -10.71 -7.86 18.09
C ASP A 236 -9.93 -8.97 17.33
N PRO A 237 -9.12 -9.80 18.01
CA PRO A 237 -8.39 -10.89 17.37
C PRO A 237 -9.27 -11.91 16.64
N ARG A 238 -10.53 -12.09 17.07
CA ARG A 238 -11.47 -13.02 16.41
C ARG A 238 -11.90 -12.48 15.05
N GLU A 239 -12.17 -11.17 14.96
CA GLU A 239 -12.51 -10.51 13.71
C GLU A 239 -11.32 -10.53 12.75
N LEU A 240 -10.11 -10.29 13.25
CA LEU A 240 -8.88 -10.41 12.47
C LEU A 240 -8.65 -11.83 11.95
N SER A 241 -8.90 -12.85 12.77
CA SER A 241 -8.79 -14.25 12.35
C SER A 241 -9.82 -14.60 11.27
N ALA A 242 -11.07 -14.20 11.49
CA ALA A 242 -12.17 -14.45 10.56
C ALA A 242 -11.96 -13.72 9.22
N VAL A 243 -11.55 -12.46 9.21
CA VAL A 243 -11.33 -11.75 7.94
C VAL A 243 -10.18 -12.38 7.14
N LYS A 244 -9.09 -12.77 7.82
CA LYS A 244 -7.97 -13.47 7.18
C LYS A 244 -8.40 -14.80 6.57
N SER A 245 -9.33 -15.51 7.21
CA SER A 245 -9.79 -16.81 6.71
C SER A 245 -10.58 -16.68 5.40
N ILE A 246 -11.27 -15.56 5.18
CA ILE A 246 -12.12 -15.33 4.00
C ILE A 246 -11.43 -14.56 2.85
N LEU A 247 -10.19 -14.05 3.02
CA LEU A 247 -9.53 -13.23 1.99
C LEU A 247 -9.43 -13.92 0.62
N ASP A 248 -9.07 -15.21 0.59
CA ASP A 248 -9.01 -15.97 -0.66
C ASP A 248 -10.41 -16.14 -1.30
N LEU A 249 -11.47 -16.26 -0.50
CA LEU A 249 -12.84 -16.32 -0.99
C LEU A 249 -13.29 -14.99 -1.59
N VAL A 250 -12.98 -13.88 -0.92
CA VAL A 250 -13.26 -12.52 -1.42
C VAL A 250 -12.49 -12.25 -2.71
N GLU A 251 -11.22 -12.68 -2.79
CA GLU A 251 -10.43 -12.58 -4.03
C GLU A 251 -11.13 -13.31 -5.19
N ILE A 252 -11.56 -14.56 -4.99
CA ILE A 252 -12.30 -15.31 -6.01
C ILE A 252 -13.56 -14.56 -6.43
N PHE A 253 -14.38 -14.14 -5.46
CA PHE A 253 -15.62 -13.41 -5.70
C PHE A 253 -15.40 -12.15 -6.55
N VAL A 254 -14.37 -11.37 -6.25
CA VAL A 254 -14.07 -10.13 -6.98
C VAL A 254 -13.56 -10.40 -8.40
N PHE A 255 -12.67 -11.38 -8.58
CA PHE A 255 -12.09 -11.71 -9.89
C PHE A 255 -12.98 -12.61 -10.77
N GLU A 256 -14.08 -13.16 -10.24
CA GLU A 256 -15.15 -13.80 -11.02
C GLU A 256 -16.02 -12.80 -11.80
N SER A 257 -15.87 -11.50 -11.55
CA SER A 257 -16.58 -10.45 -12.29
C SER A 257 -16.33 -10.56 -13.80
N GLU A 258 -17.38 -10.33 -14.61
CA GLU A 258 -17.29 -10.32 -16.08
C GLU A 258 -16.20 -9.36 -16.60
N LEU A 259 -15.88 -8.32 -15.83
CA LEU A 259 -14.84 -7.35 -16.14
C LEU A 259 -13.46 -8.00 -16.38
N PHE A 260 -13.14 -9.07 -15.65
CA PHE A 260 -11.87 -9.78 -15.74
C PHE A 260 -11.92 -10.98 -16.68
N SER A 261 -13.11 -11.35 -17.16
CA SER A 261 -13.31 -12.49 -18.07
C SER A 261 -12.77 -12.21 -19.47
N HIS A 262 -12.11 -13.22 -20.07
CA HIS A 262 -11.74 -13.18 -21.49
C HIS A 262 -12.97 -13.08 -22.41
N HIS A 263 -14.15 -13.54 -21.94
CA HIS A 263 -15.38 -13.46 -22.72
C HIS A 263 -15.80 -12.01 -23.00
N ALA A 264 -15.60 -11.10 -22.05
CA ALA A 264 -15.92 -9.68 -22.25
C ALA A 264 -15.02 -9.05 -23.33
N GLU A 265 -13.74 -9.44 -23.35
CA GLU A 265 -12.77 -9.00 -24.36
C GLU A 265 -13.14 -9.53 -25.75
N ILE A 266 -13.39 -10.84 -25.87
CA ILE A 266 -13.80 -11.48 -27.13
C ILE A 266 -15.11 -10.86 -27.64
N ARG A 267 -16.10 -10.65 -26.75
CA ARG A 267 -17.37 -10.03 -27.11
C ARG A 267 -17.18 -8.62 -27.70
N ARG A 268 -16.28 -7.80 -27.15
CA ARG A 268 -16.00 -6.46 -27.71
C ARG A 268 -15.39 -6.53 -29.12
N THR A 269 -14.51 -7.49 -29.38
CA THR A 269 -13.87 -7.65 -30.69
C THR A 269 -14.84 -8.20 -31.75
N MET A 270 -15.86 -8.95 -31.33
CA MET A 270 -16.84 -9.57 -32.23
C MET A 270 -18.08 -8.71 -32.52
N LEU A 271 -18.29 -7.62 -31.76
CA LEU A 271 -19.43 -6.70 -31.93
C LEU A 271 -19.00 -5.41 -32.66
N THR A 272 -19.93 -4.79 -33.37
CA THR A 272 -19.67 -3.52 -34.06
C THR A 272 -19.64 -2.33 -33.08
N PRO A 273 -18.89 -1.24 -33.37
CA PRO A 273 -18.78 -0.07 -32.50
C PRO A 273 -20.14 0.53 -32.07
N ASP A 274 -21.14 0.52 -32.95
CA ASP A 274 -22.50 1.02 -32.65
C ASP A 274 -23.27 0.09 -31.69
N GLN A 275 -22.96 -1.21 -31.69
CA GLN A 275 -23.52 -2.20 -30.75
C GLN A 275 -22.78 -2.21 -29.39
N THR A 276 -21.54 -1.72 -29.35
CA THR A 276 -20.79 -1.51 -28.11
C THR A 276 -21.04 -0.14 -27.49
N ALA A 277 -21.37 0.88 -28.30
CA ALA A 277 -21.68 2.24 -27.85
C ALA A 277 -23.04 2.35 -27.13
N SER A 278 -24.02 1.50 -27.47
CA SER A 278 -25.30 1.41 -26.76
C SER A 278 -25.23 0.67 -25.42
N GLY A 279 -24.02 0.36 -24.92
CA GLY A 279 -23.78 -0.79 -24.06
C GLY A 279 -23.25 -0.57 -22.64
N LEU A 280 -23.03 0.66 -22.14
CA LEU A 280 -22.59 0.81 -20.74
C LEU A 280 -23.35 1.87 -19.92
N PRO A 281 -24.65 1.63 -19.63
CA PRO A 281 -25.30 2.16 -18.41
C PRO A 281 -24.59 1.79 -17.08
N ASN A 282 -23.49 1.02 -17.15
CA ASN A 282 -22.74 0.43 -16.03
C ASN A 282 -21.26 0.86 -15.97
N ASP A 283 -20.81 1.91 -16.66
CA ASP A 283 -19.40 2.35 -16.63
C ASP A 283 -18.88 2.59 -15.21
N TRP A 284 -19.68 3.27 -14.40
CA TRP A 284 -19.31 3.55 -13.01
C TRP A 284 -19.33 2.29 -12.13
N LEU A 285 -20.34 1.42 -12.27
CA LEU A 285 -20.41 0.17 -11.48
C LEU A 285 -19.27 -0.79 -11.85
N ASN A 286 -18.92 -0.88 -13.14
CA ASN A 286 -17.75 -1.63 -13.60
C ASN A 286 -16.46 -1.04 -13.04
N PHE A 287 -16.36 0.28 -12.98
CA PHE A 287 -15.23 0.94 -12.35
C PHE A 287 -15.16 0.67 -10.84
N GLN A 288 -16.28 0.61 -10.12
CA GLN A 288 -16.29 0.17 -8.72
C GLN A 288 -15.79 -1.27 -8.55
N ASN A 289 -16.20 -2.18 -9.45
CA ASN A 289 -15.68 -3.56 -9.47
C ASN A 289 -14.17 -3.60 -9.76
N PHE A 290 -13.68 -2.68 -10.60
CA PHE A 290 -12.25 -2.50 -10.85
C PHE A 290 -11.50 -2.04 -9.59
N GLN A 291 -12.00 -1.03 -8.89
CA GLN A 291 -11.44 -0.57 -7.60
C GLN A 291 -11.41 -1.71 -6.57
N ALA A 292 -12.46 -2.53 -6.54
CA ALA A 292 -12.53 -3.71 -5.66
C ALA A 292 -11.38 -4.69 -5.91
N ALA A 293 -11.05 -4.95 -7.17
CA ALA A 293 -9.96 -5.85 -7.56
C ALA A 293 -8.59 -5.29 -7.18
N TYR A 294 -8.38 -3.99 -7.38
CA TYR A 294 -7.17 -3.32 -6.91
C TYR A 294 -7.00 -3.44 -5.39
N LEU A 295 -8.05 -3.12 -4.61
CA LEU A 295 -8.01 -3.26 -3.15
C LEU A 295 -7.73 -4.71 -2.70
N ASN A 296 -8.25 -5.71 -3.43
CA ASN A 296 -7.94 -7.11 -3.17
C ASN A 296 -6.46 -7.44 -3.39
N VAL A 297 -5.85 -6.94 -4.47
CA VAL A 297 -4.40 -7.08 -4.69
C VAL A 297 -3.63 -6.53 -3.50
N VAL A 298 -4.01 -5.34 -3.01
CA VAL A 298 -3.31 -4.70 -1.90
C VAL A 298 -3.47 -5.47 -0.59
N VAL A 299 -4.70 -5.84 -0.21
CA VAL A 299 -4.92 -6.56 1.06
C VAL A 299 -4.25 -7.93 1.06
N GLN A 300 -4.30 -8.67 -0.06
CA GLN A 300 -3.66 -9.99 -0.16
C GLN A 300 -2.13 -9.87 -0.21
N HIS A 301 -1.58 -8.80 -0.79
CA HIS A 301 -0.15 -8.57 -0.76
C HIS A 301 0.39 -8.38 0.68
N TRP A 302 -0.31 -7.58 1.49
CA TRP A 302 0.15 -7.22 2.84
C TRP A 302 -0.30 -8.20 3.94
N ALA A 303 -1.55 -8.65 3.91
CA ALA A 303 -2.16 -9.50 4.94
C ALA A 303 -2.29 -10.98 4.54
N GLY A 304 -2.18 -11.28 3.24
CA GLY A 304 -2.29 -12.64 2.72
C GLY A 304 -1.10 -13.51 3.11
N ASN A 305 -1.29 -14.82 2.96
CA ASN A 305 -0.19 -15.78 3.08
C ASN A 305 0.80 -15.63 1.91
N LYS A 306 1.97 -16.30 1.99
CA LYS A 306 3.01 -16.18 0.94
C LYS A 306 2.47 -16.46 -0.47
N ILE A 307 1.64 -17.50 -0.64
CA ILE A 307 1.07 -17.88 -1.93
C ILE A 307 0.14 -16.77 -2.44
N ALA A 308 -0.70 -16.21 -1.57
CA ALA A 308 -1.59 -15.11 -1.92
C ALA A 308 -0.82 -13.84 -2.30
N ARG A 309 0.28 -13.52 -1.60
CA ARG A 309 1.15 -12.39 -1.92
C ARG A 309 1.78 -12.52 -3.29
N ASP A 310 2.42 -13.66 -3.57
CA ASP A 310 3.08 -13.95 -4.83
C ASP A 310 2.05 -13.90 -5.98
N ARG A 311 0.88 -14.56 -5.81
CA ARG A 311 -0.23 -14.53 -6.76
C ARG A 311 -0.77 -13.11 -7.01
N SER A 312 -0.88 -12.30 -5.95
CA SER A 312 -1.39 -10.94 -6.04
C SER A 312 -0.48 -10.05 -6.86
N MET A 313 0.82 -10.13 -6.60
CA MET A 313 1.85 -9.38 -7.33
C MET A 313 1.96 -9.88 -8.78
N GLU A 314 2.10 -11.17 -9.00
CA GLU A 314 2.42 -11.72 -10.33
C GLU A 314 1.21 -11.81 -11.26
N THR A 315 0.12 -12.38 -10.77
CA THR A 315 -1.05 -12.72 -11.61
C THR A 315 -2.14 -11.67 -11.53
N ARG A 316 -2.61 -11.35 -10.30
CA ARG A 316 -3.78 -10.48 -10.13
C ARG A 316 -3.51 -9.04 -10.52
N PHE A 317 -2.35 -8.51 -10.15
CA PHE A 317 -1.98 -7.17 -10.56
C PHE A 317 -1.84 -7.04 -12.09
N SER A 318 -1.32 -8.07 -12.77
CA SER A 318 -1.29 -8.11 -14.25
C SER A 318 -2.70 -8.06 -14.87
N GLN A 319 -3.68 -8.71 -14.26
CA GLN A 319 -5.09 -8.62 -14.67
C GLN A 319 -5.65 -7.21 -14.46
N VAL A 320 -5.33 -6.58 -13.32
CA VAL A 320 -5.70 -5.17 -13.04
C VAL A 320 -5.11 -4.24 -14.09
N VAL A 321 -3.82 -4.35 -14.41
CA VAL A 321 -3.18 -3.52 -15.46
C VAL A 321 -3.84 -3.71 -16.83
N ARG A 322 -4.13 -4.96 -17.23
CA ARG A 322 -4.84 -5.25 -18.49
C ARG A 322 -6.21 -4.56 -18.52
N VAL A 323 -6.99 -4.68 -17.45
CA VAL A 323 -8.33 -4.07 -17.40
C VAL A 323 -8.24 -2.54 -17.35
N ALA A 324 -7.28 -1.96 -16.62
CA ALA A 324 -7.03 -0.53 -16.57
C ALA A 324 -6.84 0.07 -17.98
N ARG A 325 -6.02 -0.60 -18.80
CA ARG A 325 -5.81 -0.25 -20.21
C ARG A 325 -7.09 -0.33 -21.02
N SER A 326 -7.87 -1.41 -20.86
CA SER A 326 -9.14 -1.59 -21.57
C SER A 326 -10.21 -0.56 -21.21
N LEU A 327 -10.14 0.01 -20.00
CA LEU A 327 -10.99 1.09 -19.53
C LEU A 327 -10.47 2.49 -19.92
N GLY A 328 -9.32 2.57 -20.60
CA GLY A 328 -8.70 3.84 -21.01
C GLY A 328 -8.11 4.67 -19.86
N LEU A 329 -7.94 4.08 -18.68
CA LEU A 329 -7.49 4.80 -17.48
C LEU A 329 -6.12 5.47 -17.62
N PRO A 330 -5.11 4.92 -18.33
CA PRO A 330 -3.83 5.60 -18.53
C PRO A 330 -3.95 6.96 -19.23
N LYS A 331 -5.10 7.26 -19.85
CA LYS A 331 -5.40 8.52 -20.52
C LYS A 331 -6.55 9.28 -19.85
N ALA A 332 -6.95 8.90 -18.63
CA ALA A 332 -8.05 9.53 -17.91
C ALA A 332 -7.70 10.99 -17.59
N ARG A 333 -8.60 11.90 -18.01
CA ARG A 333 -8.49 13.35 -17.80
C ARG A 333 -9.85 13.96 -17.58
N HIS A 334 -9.90 15.11 -16.91
CA HIS A 334 -11.15 15.84 -16.83
C HIS A 334 -11.60 16.37 -18.18
N LEU A 335 -12.88 16.17 -18.49
CA LEU A 335 -13.52 16.66 -19.70
C LEU A 335 -14.43 17.84 -19.39
N PRO A 336 -14.75 18.72 -20.35
CA PRO A 336 -15.68 19.82 -20.14
C PRO A 336 -17.05 19.37 -19.62
N GLU A 337 -17.51 18.19 -20.02
CA GLU A 337 -18.79 17.60 -19.58
C GLU A 337 -18.81 17.30 -18.08
N ASP A 338 -17.66 17.11 -17.43
CA ASP A 338 -17.57 16.85 -15.98
C ASP A 338 -18.09 18.05 -15.16
N ARG A 339 -18.21 19.25 -15.76
CA ARG A 339 -18.83 20.43 -15.12
C ARG A 339 -20.33 20.32 -14.93
N LEU A 340 -20.99 19.44 -15.69
CA LEU A 340 -22.46 19.37 -15.71
C LEU A 340 -23.01 18.85 -14.38
N HIS A 341 -22.29 17.93 -13.72
CA HIS A 341 -22.70 17.37 -12.45
C HIS A 341 -21.48 17.00 -11.61
N GLN A 342 -21.52 17.33 -10.33
CA GLN A 342 -20.42 17.06 -9.40
C GLN A 342 -20.04 15.57 -9.36
N ASP A 343 -21.02 14.68 -9.42
CA ASP A 343 -20.75 13.24 -9.44
C ASP A 343 -19.93 12.80 -10.66
N LEU A 344 -20.12 13.41 -11.84
CA LEU A 344 -19.31 13.08 -13.02
C LEU A 344 -17.85 13.46 -12.80
N TRP A 345 -17.62 14.64 -12.22
CA TRP A 345 -16.29 15.07 -11.82
C TRP A 345 -15.67 14.14 -10.76
N ILE A 346 -16.41 13.78 -9.71
CA ILE A 346 -15.95 12.85 -8.67
C ILE A 346 -15.58 11.50 -9.29
N GLN A 347 -16.42 10.96 -10.17
CA GLN A 347 -16.17 9.68 -10.85
C GLN A 347 -14.89 9.74 -11.69
N ARG A 348 -14.68 10.84 -12.42
CA ARG A 348 -13.45 11.05 -13.19
C ARG A 348 -12.22 11.19 -12.29
N GLU A 349 -12.34 11.91 -11.18
CA GLU A 349 -11.24 12.07 -10.23
C GLU A 349 -10.88 10.72 -9.58
N CYS A 350 -11.87 9.88 -9.25
CA CYS A 350 -11.63 8.50 -8.81
C CYS A 350 -10.86 7.69 -9.86
N GLN A 351 -11.17 7.83 -11.15
CA GLN A 351 -10.44 7.18 -12.25
C GLN A 351 -8.98 7.65 -12.32
N ILE A 352 -8.76 8.97 -12.29
CA ILE A 352 -7.45 9.60 -12.30
C ILE A 352 -6.61 9.10 -11.11
N ARG A 353 -7.15 9.18 -9.89
CA ARG A 353 -6.49 8.74 -8.65
C ARG A 353 -6.15 7.26 -8.70
N THR A 354 -7.10 6.41 -9.11
CA THR A 354 -6.88 4.96 -9.19
C THR A 354 -5.75 4.62 -10.15
N MET A 355 -5.68 5.26 -11.32
CA MET A 355 -4.61 5.00 -12.28
C MET A 355 -3.23 5.44 -11.76
N ASN A 356 -3.14 6.63 -11.17
CA ASN A 356 -1.89 7.12 -10.58
C ASN A 356 -1.40 6.19 -9.46
N ILE A 357 -2.31 5.72 -8.61
CA ILE A 357 -2.00 4.78 -7.51
C ILE A 357 -1.58 3.39 -8.06
N ILE A 358 -2.22 2.89 -9.12
CA ILE A 358 -1.82 1.65 -9.79
C ILE A 358 -0.38 1.74 -10.32
N HIS A 359 -0.02 2.85 -10.95
CA HIS A 359 1.35 3.04 -11.43
C HIS A 359 2.35 3.07 -10.27
N SER A 360 2.01 3.78 -9.18
CA SER A 360 2.86 3.83 -7.99
C SER A 360 3.11 2.46 -7.37
N ILE A 361 2.11 1.56 -7.29
CA ILE A 361 2.33 0.20 -6.77
C ILE A 361 3.16 -0.67 -7.73
N ASP A 362 3.05 -0.48 -9.05
CA ASP A 362 3.88 -1.20 -10.03
C ASP A 362 5.37 -0.85 -9.83
N CYS A 363 5.66 0.45 -9.69
CA CYS A 363 6.98 0.95 -9.31
C CYS A 363 7.41 0.45 -7.92
N ALA A 364 6.50 0.37 -6.96
CA ALA A 364 6.79 -0.16 -5.64
C ALA A 364 7.19 -1.65 -5.70
N PHE A 365 6.60 -2.46 -6.60
CA PHE A 365 7.03 -3.85 -6.78
C PHE A 365 8.46 -3.95 -7.32
N LEU A 366 8.87 -3.06 -8.21
CA LEU A 366 10.27 -2.95 -8.61
C LEU A 366 11.16 -2.59 -7.42
N PHE A 367 10.80 -1.55 -6.68
CA PHE A 367 11.57 -1.06 -5.54
C PHE A 367 11.72 -2.09 -4.40
N PHE A 368 10.62 -2.74 -4.01
CA PHE A 368 10.58 -3.65 -2.86
C PHE A 368 10.95 -5.09 -3.19
N HIS A 369 10.67 -5.54 -4.40
CA HIS A 369 10.77 -6.96 -4.80
C HIS A 369 11.62 -7.19 -6.03
N ASN A 370 12.22 -6.13 -6.61
CA ASN A 370 12.94 -6.22 -7.89
C ASN A 370 12.07 -6.83 -9.01
N PHE A 371 10.75 -6.63 -8.91
CA PHE A 371 9.80 -7.15 -9.89
C PHE A 371 9.60 -6.11 -11.01
N PRO A 372 9.82 -6.46 -12.29
CA PRO A 372 9.75 -5.50 -13.39
C PRO A 372 8.40 -4.78 -13.48
N CYS A 373 8.42 -3.46 -13.69
CA CYS A 373 7.23 -2.69 -13.98
C CYS A 373 6.53 -3.23 -15.24
N ARG A 374 5.21 -3.33 -15.19
CA ARG A 374 4.34 -3.73 -16.31
C ARG A 374 3.88 -2.54 -17.14
N MET A 375 3.97 -1.34 -16.58
CA MET A 375 3.59 -0.09 -17.19
C MET A 375 4.81 0.79 -17.35
N SER A 376 5.04 1.29 -18.57
CA SER A 376 6.06 2.31 -18.79
C SER A 376 5.54 3.67 -18.36
N PHE A 377 6.42 4.53 -17.87
CA PHE A 377 6.07 5.92 -17.60
C PHE A 377 5.55 6.66 -18.86
N ALA A 378 6.04 6.27 -20.05
CA ALA A 378 5.57 6.73 -21.36
C ALA A 378 4.17 6.23 -21.77
N GLU A 379 3.44 5.53 -20.91
CA GLU A 379 2.03 5.22 -21.08
C GLU A 379 1.12 6.15 -20.25
N MET A 380 1.67 6.82 -19.22
CA MET A 380 0.91 7.55 -18.20
C MET A 380 0.54 8.97 -18.65
N GLU A 381 -0.51 9.09 -19.46
CA GLU A 381 -1.04 10.37 -19.95
C GLU A 381 -2.21 10.90 -19.11
N CYS A 382 -2.55 10.26 -18.00
CA CYS A 382 -3.61 10.70 -17.11
C CYS A 382 -3.20 11.97 -16.36
N ASP A 383 -4.19 12.76 -15.98
CA ASP A 383 -3.95 13.95 -15.16
C ASP A 383 -3.33 13.56 -13.81
N LEU A 384 -2.63 14.48 -13.17
CA LEU A 384 -2.29 14.33 -11.75
C LEU A 384 -3.55 14.61 -10.90
N PRO A 385 -3.72 13.94 -9.75
CA PRO A 385 -4.88 14.13 -8.87
C PRO A 385 -5.09 15.58 -8.42
N CYS A 386 -6.34 15.88 -8.06
CA CYS A 386 -6.75 17.12 -7.42
C CYS A 386 -6.26 17.19 -5.95
N ASP A 387 -6.60 18.26 -5.24
CA ASP A 387 -6.22 18.43 -3.84
C ASP A 387 -6.91 17.42 -2.91
N GLU A 388 -6.23 16.95 -1.86
CA GLU A 388 -6.79 15.95 -0.94
C GLU A 388 -7.98 16.50 -0.13
N LEU A 389 -7.96 17.78 0.24
CA LEU A 389 -9.09 18.40 0.94
C LEU A 389 -10.27 18.58 -0.01
N LEU A 390 -9.99 18.95 -1.26
CA LEU A 390 -11.00 19.06 -2.30
C LEU A 390 -11.68 17.72 -2.59
N PHE A 391 -10.89 16.65 -2.74
CA PHE A 391 -11.42 15.29 -2.94
C PHE A 391 -12.11 14.72 -1.70
N SER A 392 -11.83 15.25 -0.50
CA SER A 392 -12.52 14.81 0.72
C SER A 392 -13.83 15.55 0.96
N SER A 393 -14.09 16.64 0.22
CA SER A 393 -15.29 17.47 0.39
C SER A 393 -16.55 16.74 -0.11
N PRO A 394 -17.69 16.81 0.60
CA PRO A 394 -18.98 16.34 0.08
C PRO A 394 -19.49 17.21 -1.08
N THR A 395 -19.00 18.45 -1.20
CA THR A 395 -19.40 19.41 -2.23
C THR A 395 -18.21 20.08 -2.90
N PRO A 396 -17.35 19.36 -3.66
CA PRO A 396 -16.14 19.93 -4.25
C PRO A 396 -16.38 21.18 -5.11
N PHE A 397 -17.54 21.31 -5.76
CA PHE A 397 -17.84 22.48 -6.60
C PHE A 397 -18.06 23.77 -5.80
N ALA A 398 -18.35 23.66 -4.50
CA ALA A 398 -18.53 24.80 -3.61
C ALA A 398 -17.22 25.24 -2.94
N GLU A 399 -16.15 24.45 -3.05
CA GLU A 399 -14.89 24.74 -2.36
C GLU A 399 -14.15 25.94 -2.96
N PRO A 400 -13.60 26.84 -2.13
CA PRO A 400 -12.77 27.93 -2.60
C PRO A 400 -11.56 27.41 -3.37
N GLY A 401 -11.41 27.84 -4.63
CA GLY A 401 -10.29 27.40 -5.47
C GLY A 401 -10.55 26.09 -6.22
N PHE A 402 -11.79 25.61 -6.29
CA PHE A 402 -12.17 24.54 -7.21
C PHE A 402 -11.69 24.84 -8.63
N GLN A 403 -10.97 23.88 -9.21
CA GLN A 403 -10.56 23.89 -10.60
C GLN A 403 -11.02 22.59 -11.25
N LEU A 404 -11.74 22.70 -12.36
CA LEU A 404 -12.21 21.52 -13.08
C LEU A 404 -11.03 20.63 -13.49
N VAL A 405 -10.00 21.24 -14.06
CA VAL A 405 -8.86 20.55 -14.66
C VAL A 405 -7.61 21.11 -14.01
N ARG A 406 -6.73 20.21 -13.58
CA ARG A 406 -5.44 20.61 -12.98
C ARG A 406 -4.40 21.02 -14.02
N GLY A 407 -4.56 20.58 -15.27
CA GLY A 407 -3.74 21.03 -16.41
C GLY A 407 -2.33 20.42 -16.48
N LEU A 408 -2.02 19.46 -15.61
CA LEU A 408 -0.73 18.78 -15.53
C LEU A 408 -0.93 17.27 -15.42
N THR A 409 -0.33 16.51 -16.33
CA THR A 409 -0.32 15.04 -16.27
C THR A 409 0.81 14.50 -15.41
N LEU A 410 0.70 13.24 -14.99
CA LEU A 410 1.80 12.54 -14.32
C LEU A 410 3.06 12.61 -15.18
N ARG A 411 2.92 12.34 -16.48
CA ARG A 411 4.03 12.41 -17.42
C ARG A 411 4.73 13.76 -17.44
N GLN A 412 3.95 14.82 -17.62
CA GLN A 412 4.49 16.18 -17.68
C GLN A 412 5.15 16.58 -16.36
N GLY A 413 4.60 16.15 -15.23
CA GLY A 413 5.18 16.35 -13.90
C GLY A 413 6.56 15.71 -13.78
N PHE A 414 6.72 14.47 -14.22
CA PHE A 414 8.00 13.77 -14.18
C PHE A 414 9.02 14.30 -15.16
N GLU A 415 8.60 14.58 -16.41
CA GLU A 415 9.47 15.23 -17.40
C GLU A 415 10.00 16.58 -16.90
N SER A 416 9.23 17.28 -16.04
CA SER A 416 9.66 18.54 -15.43
C SER A 416 10.88 18.38 -14.50
N LEU A 417 11.03 17.22 -13.85
CA LEU A 417 12.17 16.93 -12.96
C LEU A 417 13.51 16.82 -13.70
N PHE A 418 13.50 16.72 -15.03
CA PHE A 418 14.71 16.62 -15.83
C PHE A 418 15.11 17.96 -16.46
N LYS A 419 14.36 19.05 -16.21
CA LYS A 419 14.59 20.37 -16.83
C LYS A 419 15.46 21.23 -15.93
N THR A 420 16.42 21.98 -16.48
CA THR A 420 17.36 22.82 -15.70
C THR A 420 16.69 23.90 -14.84
N SER A 421 15.44 24.26 -15.17
CA SER A 421 14.58 25.10 -14.35
C SER A 421 13.15 24.61 -14.51
N PRO A 422 12.57 23.90 -13.52
CA PRO A 422 11.20 23.45 -13.59
C PRO A 422 10.27 24.66 -13.46
N SER A 423 9.91 25.29 -14.58
CA SER A 423 8.85 26.29 -14.59
C SER A 423 7.50 25.60 -14.72
N LEU A 424 6.90 25.25 -13.58
CA LEU A 424 5.46 25.11 -13.52
C LEU A 424 4.82 26.45 -13.89
N LYS A 425 3.67 26.44 -14.57
CA LYS A 425 2.99 27.71 -14.89
C LYS A 425 2.57 28.40 -13.59
N PRO A 426 2.45 29.74 -13.57
CA PRO A 426 1.94 30.46 -12.40
C PRO A 426 0.60 29.86 -11.93
N GLY A 427 0.54 29.38 -10.68
CA GLY A 427 -0.62 28.71 -10.08
C GLY A 427 -0.62 27.17 -10.14
N GLU A 428 0.29 26.57 -10.91
CA GLU A 428 0.56 25.13 -10.85
C GLU A 428 1.59 24.85 -9.74
N HIS A 429 1.19 24.06 -8.74
CA HIS A 429 2.07 23.62 -7.66
C HIS A 429 1.97 22.11 -7.50
N PHE A 430 3.08 21.48 -7.13
CA PHE A 430 3.05 20.08 -6.71
C PHE A 430 2.47 19.96 -5.30
N ARG A 431 1.71 18.89 -5.10
CA ARG A 431 1.15 18.46 -3.82
C ARG A 431 1.94 17.28 -3.29
N VAL A 432 1.73 16.94 -2.02
CA VAL A 432 2.44 15.82 -1.38
C VAL A 432 2.20 14.50 -2.13
N LEU A 433 0.96 14.22 -2.56
CA LEU A 433 0.66 13.05 -3.39
C LEU A 433 1.41 13.09 -4.72
N ASP A 434 1.49 14.24 -5.40
CA ASP A 434 2.24 14.35 -6.66
C ASP A 434 3.70 13.97 -6.45
N MET A 435 4.33 14.55 -5.43
CA MET A 435 5.72 14.27 -5.13
C MET A 435 5.95 12.81 -4.79
N PHE A 436 4.98 12.16 -4.11
CA PHE A 436 5.00 10.72 -3.89
C PHE A 436 4.92 9.91 -5.18
N LEU A 437 4.01 10.26 -6.10
CA LEU A 437 3.90 9.58 -7.39
C LEU A 437 5.16 9.77 -8.24
N LEU A 438 5.73 10.98 -8.23
CA LEU A 438 6.91 11.33 -9.01
C LEU A 438 8.19 10.63 -8.54
N ILE A 439 8.38 10.44 -7.23
CA ILE A 439 9.58 9.75 -6.72
C ILE A 439 9.57 8.26 -7.10
N HIS A 440 8.39 7.63 -7.18
CA HIS A 440 8.25 6.24 -7.61
C HIS A 440 8.65 6.02 -9.07
N GLY A 441 8.48 7.02 -9.93
CA GLY A 441 8.91 6.95 -11.33
C GLY A 441 10.43 7.05 -11.51
N LEU A 442 11.18 7.52 -10.51
CA LEU A 442 12.64 7.72 -10.63
C LEU A 442 13.46 6.44 -10.43
N ASP A 443 12.80 5.33 -10.11
CA ASP A 443 13.40 4.00 -10.01
C ASP A 443 13.40 3.23 -11.36
N GLU A 444 12.95 3.85 -12.47
CA GLU A 444 12.93 3.22 -13.80
C GLU A 444 14.36 2.96 -14.34
N PRO A 445 14.67 1.73 -14.80
CA PRO A 445 16.03 1.31 -15.16
C PRO A 445 16.59 1.95 -16.45
N ASP A 446 15.75 2.57 -17.27
CA ASP A 446 16.14 3.07 -18.60
C ASP A 446 16.76 4.48 -18.58
N ALA A 447 16.77 5.16 -17.43
CA ALA A 447 17.33 6.51 -17.32
C ALA A 447 18.84 6.48 -17.00
N VAL A 448 19.62 7.26 -17.77
CA VAL A 448 21.06 7.47 -17.48
C VAL A 448 21.20 8.00 -16.05
N ILE A 449 22.01 7.33 -15.21
CA ILE A 449 22.16 7.62 -13.77
C ILE A 449 22.44 9.11 -13.49
N ALA A 450 23.26 9.76 -14.33
CA ALA A 450 23.53 11.19 -14.21
C ALA A 450 22.25 12.05 -14.32
N ARG A 451 21.31 11.68 -15.19
CA ARG A 451 20.00 12.35 -15.33
C ARG A 451 19.10 12.08 -14.13
N ILE A 452 19.14 10.86 -13.57
CA ILE A 452 18.40 10.49 -12.36
C ILE A 452 18.87 11.35 -11.17
N LEU A 453 20.18 11.51 -10.98
CA LEU A 453 20.72 12.33 -9.89
C LEU A 453 20.32 13.81 -10.00
N VAL A 454 20.30 14.37 -11.22
CA VAL A 454 19.77 15.72 -11.46
C VAL A 454 18.29 15.78 -11.08
N ALA A 455 17.49 14.80 -11.51
CA ALA A 455 16.07 14.75 -11.19
C ALA A 455 15.78 14.58 -9.70
N LEU A 456 16.55 13.76 -9.00
CA LEU A 456 16.45 13.61 -7.55
C LEU A 456 16.78 14.91 -6.82
N LYS A 457 17.79 15.67 -7.27
CA LYS A 457 18.09 16.98 -6.69
C LYS A 457 16.92 17.95 -6.88
N GLN A 458 16.34 18.01 -8.08
CA GLN A 458 15.18 18.87 -8.35
C GLN A 458 13.95 18.45 -7.55
N TRP A 459 13.69 17.14 -7.50
CA TRP A 459 12.62 16.59 -6.68
C TRP A 459 12.75 17.02 -5.22
N ARG A 460 13.98 17.02 -4.67
CA ARG A 460 14.25 17.45 -3.29
C ARG A 460 13.91 18.93 -3.06
N GLU A 461 14.28 19.80 -3.98
CA GLU A 461 13.96 21.23 -3.90
C GLU A 461 12.44 21.46 -3.95
N LEU A 462 11.76 20.80 -4.89
CA LEU A 462 10.29 20.85 -5.03
C LEU A 462 9.58 20.24 -3.82
N TRP A 463 10.11 19.17 -3.23
CA TRP A 463 9.56 18.54 -2.03
C TRP A 463 9.59 19.50 -0.85
N ASN A 464 10.72 20.18 -0.62
CA ASN A 464 10.84 21.15 0.45
C ASN A 464 9.86 22.32 0.28
N ALA A 465 9.73 22.84 -0.95
CA ALA A 465 8.75 23.88 -1.26
C ALA A 465 7.30 23.41 -1.02
N THR A 466 6.98 22.19 -1.46
CA THR A 466 5.67 21.56 -1.25
C THR A 466 5.35 21.40 0.23
N CYS A 467 6.30 20.91 1.02
CA CYS A 467 6.13 20.74 2.47
C CYS A 467 5.85 22.07 3.18
N ASN A 468 6.57 23.14 2.80
CA ASN A 468 6.38 24.47 3.38
C ASN A 468 5.04 25.11 3.00
N ALA A 469 4.51 24.78 1.82
CA ALA A 469 3.23 25.31 1.32
C ALA A 469 2.01 24.50 1.82
N THR A 470 2.21 23.27 2.29
CA THR A 470 1.11 22.37 2.70
C THR A 470 0.56 22.77 4.07
N THR A 471 -0.75 22.96 4.17
CA THR A 471 -1.43 23.34 5.42
C THR A 471 -1.47 22.18 6.42
N ARG A 472 -1.66 22.51 7.71
CA ARG A 472 -1.75 21.50 8.78
C ARG A 472 -2.88 20.50 8.53
N ASP A 473 -4.03 20.98 8.06
CA ASP A 473 -5.20 20.13 7.79
C ASP A 473 -4.95 19.20 6.63
N ALA A 474 -4.36 19.69 5.53
CA ALA A 474 -3.95 18.86 4.40
C ALA A 474 -2.97 17.76 4.82
N TRP A 475 -2.02 18.09 5.71
CA TRP A 475 -1.11 17.11 6.29
C TRP A 475 -1.83 16.00 7.08
N THR A 476 -2.99 16.23 7.71
CA THR A 476 -3.65 15.16 8.49
C THR A 476 -4.17 14.01 7.62
N ILE A 477 -4.54 14.28 6.37
CA ILE A 477 -5.17 13.31 5.46
C ILE A 477 -4.22 12.77 4.37
N THR A 478 -2.93 13.12 4.41
CA THR A 478 -1.94 12.74 3.40
C THR A 478 -1.48 11.27 3.45
N GLY A 479 -1.94 10.48 4.42
CA GLY A 479 -1.52 9.08 4.61
C GLY A 479 0.00 8.89 4.66
N PHE A 480 0.49 7.79 4.09
CA PHE A 480 1.92 7.50 4.00
C PHE A 480 2.66 8.33 2.94
N PHE A 481 2.00 9.17 2.16
CA PHE A 481 2.68 9.98 1.13
C PHE A 481 3.70 10.93 1.76
N LYS A 482 3.56 11.24 3.06
CA LYS A 482 4.57 11.97 3.85
C LYS A 482 5.94 11.29 3.86
N ALA A 483 5.98 9.98 3.65
CA ALA A 483 7.19 9.18 3.61
C ALA A 483 7.94 9.27 2.26
N SER A 484 7.52 10.12 1.30
CA SER A 484 8.25 10.28 0.03
C SER A 484 9.73 10.60 0.22
N TYR A 485 10.09 11.31 1.28
CA TYR A 485 11.50 11.57 1.58
C TYR A 485 12.30 10.29 1.84
N LYS A 486 11.69 9.27 2.45
CA LYS A 486 12.34 7.96 2.67
C LYS A 486 12.67 7.29 1.34
N TYR A 487 11.77 7.35 0.35
CA TYR A 487 12.04 6.88 -1.01
C TYR A 487 13.19 7.63 -1.67
N TRP A 488 13.19 8.97 -1.57
CA TRP A 488 14.26 9.79 -2.11
C TRP A 488 15.64 9.44 -1.56
N LEU A 489 15.74 9.18 -0.25
CA LEU A 489 17.01 8.77 0.37
C LEU A 489 17.56 7.49 -0.26
N VAL A 490 16.70 6.50 -0.49
CA VAL A 490 17.07 5.21 -1.07
C VAL A 490 17.43 5.38 -2.54
N ALA A 491 16.57 6.03 -3.33
CA ALA A 491 16.81 6.27 -4.75
C ALA A 491 18.12 7.06 -4.98
N HIS A 492 18.39 8.08 -4.16
CA HIS A 492 19.62 8.86 -4.22
C HIS A 492 20.85 8.03 -3.84
N LEU A 493 20.75 7.18 -2.82
CA LEU A 493 21.83 6.28 -2.43
C LEU A 493 22.16 5.28 -3.55
N VAL A 494 21.15 4.66 -4.14
CA VAL A 494 21.30 3.69 -5.23
C VAL A 494 21.94 4.36 -6.44
N ALA A 495 21.38 5.48 -6.91
CA ALA A 495 21.91 6.22 -8.05
C ALA A 495 23.35 6.72 -7.81
N SER A 496 23.65 7.21 -6.61
CA SER A 496 25.02 7.68 -6.27
C SER A 496 26.03 6.54 -6.25
N LYS A 497 25.67 5.38 -5.69
CA LYS A 497 26.53 4.19 -5.73
C LYS A 497 26.74 3.70 -7.16
N HIS A 498 25.69 3.68 -7.98
CA HIS A 498 25.80 3.26 -9.37
C HIS A 498 26.71 4.20 -10.18
N GLN A 499 26.63 5.51 -9.93
CA GLN A 499 27.54 6.50 -10.54
C GLN A 499 29.00 6.31 -10.10
N GLN A 500 29.25 5.94 -8.84
CA GLN A 500 30.60 5.65 -8.35
C GLN A 500 31.17 4.38 -8.99
N VAL A 501 30.33 3.36 -9.23
CA VAL A 501 30.74 2.11 -9.91
C VAL A 501 31.04 2.36 -11.38
N GLU A 502 30.19 3.11 -12.11
CA GLU A 502 30.44 3.48 -13.51
C GLU A 502 31.58 4.52 -13.67
N GLY A 503 31.79 5.37 -12.66
CA GLY A 503 32.80 6.44 -12.63
C GLY A 503 34.17 6.03 -12.06
N GLY A 504 34.35 4.76 -11.69
CA GLY A 504 35.57 4.23 -11.11
C GLY A 504 35.55 4.19 -9.58
N TRP A 505 35.76 2.96 -9.08
CA TRP A 505 36.00 2.49 -7.69
C TRP A 505 34.86 1.67 -7.05
N LEU A 506 35.06 0.35 -7.20
CA LEU A 506 34.54 -0.84 -6.50
C LEU A 506 33.11 -1.34 -6.80
N LEU A 507 33.01 -2.16 -7.86
CA LEU A 507 32.98 -3.61 -7.68
C LEU A 507 33.67 -4.30 -8.85
N GLU A 508 34.80 -4.96 -8.55
CA GLU A 508 35.52 -5.82 -9.49
C GLU A 508 34.60 -6.89 -10.08
N PRO A 509 34.63 -7.13 -11.41
CA PRO A 509 34.11 -8.36 -11.99
C PRO A 509 35.10 -9.50 -11.67
N LYS A 510 35.14 -9.96 -10.41
CA LYS A 510 36.00 -11.09 -9.98
C LYS A 510 35.32 -12.03 -8.99
N CYS A 511 34.03 -12.31 -9.18
CA CYS A 511 33.44 -13.52 -8.58
C CYS A 511 33.87 -14.80 -9.31
N GLU A 512 34.21 -14.75 -10.60
CA GLU A 512 34.69 -15.93 -11.35
C GLU A 512 36.14 -16.30 -11.03
N GLN A 513 37.07 -15.34 -10.93
CA GLN A 513 38.48 -15.63 -10.61
C GLN A 513 38.72 -16.14 -9.17
N LYS A 514 37.85 -15.78 -8.21
CA LYS A 514 37.89 -16.35 -6.85
C LYS A 514 37.29 -17.76 -6.82
N LEU A 515 36.33 -18.07 -7.69
CA LEU A 515 35.76 -19.41 -7.86
C LEU A 515 36.77 -20.37 -8.52
N GLU A 516 37.49 -19.92 -9.56
CA GLU A 516 38.59 -20.68 -10.16
C GLU A 516 39.73 -20.94 -9.18
N ARG A 517 40.14 -19.95 -8.38
CA ARG A 517 41.17 -20.15 -7.35
C ARG A 517 40.76 -21.14 -6.26
N LEU A 518 39.48 -21.17 -5.88
CA LEU A 518 38.95 -22.14 -4.91
C LEU A 518 38.83 -23.55 -5.51
N GLN A 519 38.58 -23.69 -6.81
CA GLN A 519 38.57 -24.99 -7.50
C GLN A 519 39.98 -25.55 -7.72
N THR A 520 40.99 -24.70 -7.95
CA THR A 520 42.39 -25.14 -8.04
C THR A 520 43.05 -25.46 -6.69
N LEU A 521 42.46 -25.01 -5.57
CA LEU A 521 42.94 -25.30 -4.21
C LEU A 521 42.22 -26.49 -3.56
N ALA A 522 41.23 -27.08 -4.23
CA ALA A 522 40.49 -28.27 -3.80
C ALA A 522 40.78 -29.50 -4.69
N GLY A 523 41.89 -29.47 -5.44
CA GLY A 523 42.48 -30.61 -6.15
C GLY A 523 43.72 -31.12 -5.45
#